data_AF-A0A3L7PI89-F1
#
_entry.id   AF-A0A3L7PI89-F1
#
_cell.length_a   1.000
_cell.length_b   1.000
_cell.length_c   1.000
_cell.angle_alpha   90.00
_cell.angle_beta   90.00
_cell.angle_gamma   90.00
#
_symmetry.space_group_name_H-M   'P 1'
#
loop_
_entity.id
_entity.type
_entity.pdbx_description
1 polymer ?
#
loop_
_entity_poly.entity_id
_entity_poly.type
_entity_poly.pdbx_seq_one_letter_code
_entity_poly.pdbx_strand_id
1 'polypeptide(L)'
;MGRTTARWFPRHTQFMLLLSLTFDHSPRPGQPSRMLWMAGCVIVAGLCGCASHVNRVVSIRNNFYAGHLEEARAQAQDMRDKHKADRDVFDLDRAMIELCAGHPKESERILRRVRDDFDLYEQKSAKEFAASLLTDDTKIAYEGEDHEKILVRTFLAISNLMHDGGDAEAYALQIGEKQQELAEKHLKKLEENTPDGEPAPEAPELPQVALGPYVRAMLSEESSLDTNEVVRAREMVVSYVPEFRDGARDLERAVGDTACAPDHGIIYLFTMVGRGPIKEESNDVPTQVSLLIADQIISAVGEQTLPPTIAPVKVAKVVQPPNRINSVSASIDGDQMGTTATLVDVGKLAEAHYYSRYHEVLAMAVARRTIKKAAVYLAKEKVQAQSNPFADFALTVGGIAWEASEAADTRGWSLLPEKIQVLRMEVPVGTRTLKLQAADSQGPFGAPEIVSIEVQEQRNTYVLANLPDDHVVGQVLVSSQYTE
;
A
#
# COMPACT_ATOMS: atom_id res chain seq x y z
N MET A 1 15.58 -56.69 -21.84
CA MET A 1 16.24 -57.87 -21.20
C MET A 1 17.38 -57.34 -20.35
N GLY A 2 17.65 -57.76 -19.12
CA GLY A 2 16.97 -58.67 -18.19
C GLY A 2 17.62 -58.53 -16.79
N ARG A 3 16.87 -58.73 -15.70
CA ARG A 3 17.37 -58.57 -14.31
C ARG A 3 18.19 -59.79 -13.87
N THR A 4 19.23 -59.59 -13.03
CA THR A 4 19.37 -60.26 -11.69
C THR A 4 20.60 -59.81 -10.87
N THR A 5 20.33 -59.24 -9.69
CA THR A 5 20.90 -59.54 -8.34
C THR A 5 22.39 -59.92 -8.15
N ALA A 6 23.11 -59.26 -7.22
CA ALA A 6 23.12 -59.57 -5.77
C ALA A 6 24.05 -58.65 -4.93
N ARG A 7 23.80 -58.58 -3.62
CA ARG A 7 24.52 -57.77 -2.60
C ARG A 7 25.91 -58.33 -2.24
N TRP A 8 26.83 -57.45 -1.79
CA TRP A 8 27.60 -57.70 -0.56
C TRP A 8 28.06 -56.40 0.15
N PHE A 9 28.35 -56.50 1.45
CA PHE A 9 28.74 -55.41 2.35
C PHE A 9 30.25 -55.06 2.25
N PRO A 10 30.67 -53.93 2.83
CA PRO A 10 31.55 -54.06 4.00
C PRO A 10 31.10 -53.25 5.24
N ARG A 11 31.50 -53.73 6.41
CA ARG A 11 31.34 -53.10 7.73
C ARG A 11 32.56 -52.22 8.09
N HIS A 12 32.51 -51.60 9.28
CA HIS A 12 33.59 -50.91 10.02
C HIS A 12 33.75 -49.41 9.70
N THR A 13 33.72 -48.46 10.66
CA THR A 13 33.51 -48.53 12.13
C THR A 13 32.91 -47.21 12.64
N GLN A 14 31.87 -47.25 13.48
CA GLN A 14 31.47 -46.07 14.28
C GLN A 14 32.42 -45.92 15.48
N PHE A 15 33.05 -44.75 15.62
CA PHE A 15 33.77 -44.41 16.85
C PHE A 15 32.82 -43.71 17.83
N MET A 16 32.27 -44.50 18.75
CA MET A 16 31.42 -44.04 19.85
C MET A 16 32.30 -43.73 21.06
N LEU A 17 32.59 -42.45 21.30
CA LEU A 17 33.44 -42.03 22.42
C LEU A 17 32.60 -41.90 23.70
N LEU A 18 32.53 -42.99 24.46
CA LEU A 18 32.00 -43.02 25.82
C LEU A 18 32.93 -42.23 26.75
N LEU A 19 32.45 -41.11 27.28
CA LEU A 19 32.99 -40.53 28.52
C LEU A 19 31.92 -40.62 29.62
N SER A 20 32.02 -41.66 30.44
CA SER A 20 31.15 -41.88 31.60
C SER A 20 31.47 -40.89 32.71
N LEU A 21 30.71 -39.78 32.76
CA LEU A 21 30.66 -38.91 33.94
C LEU A 21 29.57 -39.40 34.90
N THR A 22 30.01 -40.19 35.88
CA THR A 22 29.24 -40.48 37.09
C THR A 22 28.97 -39.17 37.83
N PHE A 23 27.71 -38.75 37.90
CA PHE A 23 27.29 -37.57 38.68
C PHE A 23 27.30 -37.90 40.18
N ASP A 24 28.42 -37.57 40.83
CA ASP A 24 28.50 -37.49 42.29
C ASP A 24 27.51 -36.45 42.83
N HIS A 25 26.80 -36.80 43.91
CA HIS A 25 25.74 -36.02 44.51
C HIS A 25 26.27 -35.21 45.70
N SER A 26 26.91 -34.08 45.42
CA SER A 26 27.23 -33.08 46.45
C SER A 26 27.07 -31.64 45.93
N PRO A 27 26.14 -30.84 46.48
CA PRO A 27 25.93 -29.47 46.01
C PRO A 27 27.07 -28.57 46.47
N ARG A 28 27.84 -28.02 45.53
CA ARG A 28 28.80 -26.95 45.82
C ARG A 28 28.07 -25.62 45.95
N PRO A 29 28.30 -24.83 47.02
CA PRO A 29 27.70 -23.50 47.14
C PRO A 29 28.28 -22.55 46.08
N GLY A 30 27.41 -21.83 45.37
CA GLY A 30 27.82 -20.74 44.47
C GLY A 30 27.57 -20.92 42.97
N GLN A 31 26.99 -22.04 42.50
CA GLN A 31 26.53 -22.13 41.11
C GLN A 31 25.03 -21.78 40.99
N PRO A 32 24.62 -20.94 40.01
CA PRO A 32 23.21 -20.70 39.74
C PRO A 32 22.53 -21.99 39.29
N SER A 33 21.31 -22.23 39.79
CA SER A 33 20.61 -23.49 39.58
C SER A 33 20.31 -23.76 38.10
N ARG A 34 20.14 -25.04 37.71
CA ARG A 34 19.74 -25.40 36.34
C ARG A 34 18.42 -24.76 35.88
N MET A 35 17.56 -24.31 36.81
CA MET A 35 16.37 -23.52 36.50
C MET A 35 16.70 -22.11 35.98
N LEU A 36 17.78 -21.47 36.43
CA LEU A 36 18.20 -20.16 35.89
C LEU A 36 18.61 -20.24 34.41
N TRP A 37 19.27 -21.34 34.01
CA TRP A 37 19.60 -21.59 32.61
C TRP A 37 18.37 -21.90 31.76
N MET A 38 17.42 -22.72 32.25
CA MET A 38 16.17 -22.97 31.51
C MET A 38 15.28 -21.72 31.41
N ALA A 39 15.16 -20.92 32.48
CA ALA A 39 14.44 -19.65 32.46
C ALA A 39 15.08 -18.65 31.48
N GLY A 40 16.41 -18.56 31.45
CA GLY A 40 17.14 -17.75 30.47
C GLY A 40 16.86 -18.18 29.03
N CYS A 41 16.88 -19.49 28.73
CA CYS A 41 16.57 -20.00 27.39
C CYS A 41 15.12 -19.76 26.97
N VAL A 42 14.14 -19.86 27.87
CA VAL A 42 12.72 -19.56 27.57
C VAL A 42 12.51 -18.07 27.30
N ILE A 43 13.19 -17.18 28.03
CA ILE A 43 13.12 -15.73 27.80
C ILE A 43 13.76 -15.35 26.46
N VAL A 44 14.90 -15.95 26.08
CA VAL A 44 15.55 -15.71 24.78
C VAL A 44 14.70 -16.25 23.62
N ALA A 45 14.03 -17.40 23.78
CA ALA A 45 13.16 -17.96 22.74
C ALA A 45 11.88 -17.12 22.50
N GLY A 46 11.42 -16.35 23.49
CA GLY A 46 10.26 -15.46 23.37
C GLY A 46 10.51 -14.15 22.63
N LEU A 47 11.77 -13.82 22.31
CA LEU A 47 12.16 -12.55 21.66
C LEU A 47 12.27 -12.64 20.13
N CYS A 48 12.12 -13.82 19.54
CA CYS A 48 12.23 -14.01 18.09
C CYS A 48 10.92 -13.75 17.36
N GLY A 49 10.71 -12.51 16.91
CA GLY A 49 10.08 -12.26 15.61
C GLY A 49 8.65 -11.69 15.58
N CYS A 50 8.44 -10.51 16.15
CA CYS A 50 7.42 -9.61 15.59
C CYS A 50 7.92 -9.09 14.22
N ALA A 51 7.75 -9.89 13.17
CA ALA A 51 8.03 -9.45 11.81
C ALA A 51 7.06 -8.32 11.42
N SER A 52 7.62 -7.15 11.11
CA SER A 52 6.90 -5.99 10.56
C SER A 52 6.16 -6.36 9.28
N HIS A 53 5.13 -5.59 8.90
CA HIS A 53 4.37 -5.84 7.69
C HIS A 53 5.29 -5.86 6.44
N VAL A 54 6.22 -4.91 6.35
CA VAL A 54 7.28 -4.87 5.32
C VAL A 54 7.95 -6.24 5.16
N ASN A 55 8.43 -6.84 6.26
CA ASN A 55 9.10 -8.15 6.22
C ASN A 55 8.19 -9.29 5.74
N ARG A 56 6.87 -9.19 5.92
CA ARG A 56 5.89 -10.19 5.43
C ARG A 56 5.64 -10.06 3.93
N VAL A 57 5.68 -8.84 3.37
CA VAL A 57 5.42 -8.60 1.93
C VAL A 57 6.65 -8.66 1.03
N VAL A 58 7.88 -8.70 1.57
CA VAL A 58 9.11 -8.80 0.75
C VAL A 58 9.04 -9.94 -0.27
N SER A 59 8.58 -11.14 0.14
CA SER A 59 8.52 -12.28 -0.78
C SER A 59 7.44 -12.12 -1.85
N ILE A 60 6.30 -11.55 -1.48
CA ILE A 60 5.18 -11.25 -2.40
C ILE A 60 5.66 -10.25 -3.47
N ARG A 61 6.27 -9.13 -3.04
CA ARG A 61 6.88 -8.12 -3.92
C ARG A 61 7.94 -8.70 -4.85
N ASN A 62 8.87 -9.48 -4.31
CA ASN A 62 9.95 -10.07 -5.10
C ASN A 62 9.43 -11.04 -6.17
N ASN A 63 8.40 -11.84 -5.86
CA ASN A 63 7.77 -12.72 -6.85
C ASN A 63 6.95 -11.92 -7.87
N PHE A 64 6.16 -10.94 -7.44
CA PHE A 64 5.38 -10.08 -8.33
C PHE A 64 6.28 -9.36 -9.34
N TYR A 65 7.29 -8.59 -8.88
CA TYR A 65 8.20 -7.86 -9.76
C TYR A 65 9.11 -8.77 -10.61
N ALA A 66 9.20 -10.08 -10.31
CA ALA A 66 9.88 -11.07 -11.15
C ALA A 66 8.95 -11.79 -12.14
N GLY A 67 7.66 -11.43 -12.19
CA GLY A 67 6.66 -12.09 -13.04
C GLY A 67 6.14 -13.44 -12.50
N HIS A 68 6.57 -13.87 -11.31
CA HIS A 68 6.11 -15.09 -10.64
C HIS A 68 4.76 -14.88 -9.95
N LEU A 69 3.71 -14.60 -10.75
CA LEU A 69 2.41 -14.16 -10.24
C LEU A 69 1.65 -15.23 -9.45
N GLU A 70 1.81 -16.51 -9.79
CA GLU A 70 1.18 -17.61 -9.04
C GLU A 70 1.82 -17.78 -7.65
N GLU A 71 3.15 -17.69 -7.56
CA GLU A 71 3.90 -17.69 -6.30
C GLU A 71 3.54 -16.47 -5.44
N ALA A 72 3.41 -15.29 -6.06
CA ALA A 72 2.96 -14.07 -5.38
C ALA A 72 1.52 -14.23 -4.85
N ARG A 73 0.59 -14.75 -5.66
CA ARG A 73 -0.80 -15.03 -5.25
C ARG A 73 -0.85 -16.01 -4.07
N ALA A 74 -0.11 -17.11 -4.16
CA ALA A 74 -0.06 -18.14 -3.11
C ALA A 74 0.48 -17.58 -1.78
N GLN A 75 1.52 -16.73 -1.83
CA GLN A 75 2.08 -16.08 -0.65
C GLN A 75 1.15 -15.01 -0.06
N ALA A 76 0.50 -14.20 -0.89
CA ALA A 76 -0.49 -13.22 -0.43
C ALA A 76 -1.67 -13.92 0.28
N GLN A 77 -2.17 -15.02 -0.29
CA GLN A 77 -3.24 -15.83 0.31
C GLN A 77 -2.80 -16.48 1.64
N ASP A 78 -1.59 -17.04 1.72
CA ASP A 78 -1.04 -17.63 2.94
C ASP A 78 -0.87 -16.60 4.07
N MET A 79 -0.36 -15.40 3.76
CA MET A 79 -0.24 -14.31 4.74
C MET A 79 -1.60 -13.83 5.21
N ARG A 80 -2.54 -13.62 4.29
CA ARG A 80 -3.93 -13.24 4.56
C ARG A 80 -4.64 -14.22 5.51
N ASP A 81 -4.48 -15.53 5.28
CA ASP A 81 -5.15 -16.55 6.08
C ASP A 81 -4.51 -16.75 7.46
N LYS A 82 -3.20 -16.51 7.58
CA LYS A 82 -2.46 -16.48 8.86
C LYS A 82 -2.76 -15.22 9.68
N HIS A 83 -2.93 -14.07 9.02
CA HIS A 83 -3.05 -12.75 9.65
C HIS A 83 -4.45 -12.15 9.44
N LYS A 84 -5.50 -12.83 9.91
CA LYS A 84 -6.90 -12.46 9.66
C LYS A 84 -7.31 -11.03 10.07
N ALA A 85 -6.60 -10.40 11.01
CA ALA A 85 -6.83 -9.00 11.40
C ALA A 85 -6.26 -7.99 10.40
N ASP A 86 -5.23 -8.38 9.65
CA ASP A 86 -4.57 -7.61 8.59
C ASP A 86 -5.02 -8.07 7.18
N ARG A 87 -6.07 -8.90 7.08
CA ARG A 87 -6.46 -9.60 5.84
C ARG A 87 -6.61 -8.65 4.65
N ASP A 88 -7.15 -7.46 4.89
CA ASP A 88 -7.54 -6.50 3.86
C ASP A 88 -6.31 -5.81 3.27
N VAL A 89 -5.21 -5.68 4.04
CA VAL A 89 -3.89 -5.23 3.56
C VAL A 89 -3.31 -6.22 2.55
N PHE A 90 -3.44 -7.52 2.82
CA PHE A 90 -2.99 -8.56 1.90
C PHE A 90 -3.94 -8.75 0.71
N ASP A 91 -5.24 -8.51 0.89
CA ASP A 91 -6.22 -8.50 -0.21
C ASP A 91 -5.97 -7.32 -1.18
N LEU A 92 -5.42 -6.16 -0.73
CA LEU A 92 -4.95 -5.08 -1.62
C LEU A 92 -3.81 -5.52 -2.57
N ASP A 93 -2.75 -6.12 -2.03
CA ASP A 93 -1.66 -6.66 -2.85
C ASP A 93 -2.18 -7.79 -3.77
N ARG A 94 -3.06 -8.65 -3.25
CA ARG A 94 -3.69 -9.70 -4.03
C ARG A 94 -4.50 -9.14 -5.20
N ALA A 95 -5.25 -8.06 -5.04
CA ALA A 95 -5.99 -7.45 -6.14
C ALA A 95 -5.06 -7.03 -7.29
N MET A 96 -3.90 -6.43 -7.00
CA MET A 96 -2.91 -6.06 -8.02
C MET A 96 -2.32 -7.28 -8.73
N ILE A 97 -2.10 -8.39 -8.00
CA ILE A 97 -1.66 -9.67 -8.57
C ILE A 97 -2.75 -10.23 -9.50
N GLU A 98 -4.02 -10.25 -9.08
CA GLU A 98 -5.14 -10.73 -9.91
C GLU A 98 -5.31 -9.86 -11.17
N LEU A 99 -5.19 -8.54 -11.06
CA LEU A 99 -5.25 -7.62 -12.20
C LEU A 99 -4.14 -7.92 -13.22
N CYS A 100 -2.88 -7.95 -12.78
CA CYS A 100 -1.75 -8.24 -13.67
C CYS A 100 -1.74 -9.69 -14.21
N ALA A 101 -2.40 -10.63 -13.53
CA ALA A 101 -2.52 -12.03 -13.95
C ALA A 101 -3.58 -12.27 -15.03
N GLY A 102 -4.34 -11.25 -15.46
CA GLY A 102 -5.44 -11.42 -16.42
C GLY A 102 -6.81 -11.64 -15.77
N HIS A 103 -6.98 -11.35 -14.48
CA HIS A 103 -8.24 -11.52 -13.75
C HIS A 103 -8.84 -10.20 -13.19
N PRO A 104 -9.07 -9.17 -14.03
CA PRO A 104 -9.61 -7.87 -13.60
C PRO A 104 -10.93 -7.97 -12.81
N LYS A 105 -11.81 -8.91 -13.16
CA LYS A 105 -13.07 -9.16 -12.44
C LYS A 105 -12.89 -9.68 -11.01
N GLU A 106 -11.84 -10.47 -10.75
CA GLU A 106 -11.50 -10.93 -9.40
C GLU A 106 -10.80 -9.81 -8.61
N SER A 107 -9.92 -9.04 -9.25
CA SER A 107 -9.35 -7.80 -8.68
C SER A 107 -10.46 -6.87 -8.18
N GLU A 108 -11.43 -6.55 -9.03
CA GLU A 108 -12.55 -5.69 -8.66
C GLU A 108 -13.36 -6.27 -7.49
N ARG A 109 -13.65 -7.58 -7.50
CA ARG A 109 -14.40 -8.24 -6.42
C ARG A 109 -13.66 -8.17 -5.07
N ILE A 110 -12.33 -8.21 -5.09
CA ILE A 110 -11.51 -8.04 -3.88
C ILE A 110 -11.54 -6.57 -3.44
N LEU A 111 -11.29 -5.63 -4.35
CA LEU A 111 -11.27 -4.19 -4.06
C LEU A 111 -12.62 -3.66 -3.57
N ARG A 112 -13.76 -4.17 -4.09
CA ARG A 112 -15.10 -3.83 -3.57
C ARG A 112 -15.20 -4.15 -2.09
N ARG A 113 -14.74 -5.35 -1.67
CA ARG A 113 -14.74 -5.75 -0.26
C ARG A 113 -13.84 -4.85 0.57
N VAL A 114 -12.60 -4.61 0.13
CA VAL A 114 -11.65 -3.79 0.89
C VAL A 114 -12.15 -2.36 1.05
N ARG A 115 -12.77 -1.76 0.02
CA ARG A 115 -13.46 -0.46 0.10
C ARG A 115 -14.52 -0.48 1.20
N ASP A 116 -15.43 -1.45 1.16
CA ASP A 116 -16.57 -1.55 2.07
C ASP A 116 -16.12 -1.81 3.53
N ASP A 117 -15.07 -2.60 3.73
CA ASP A 117 -14.45 -2.85 5.03
C ASP A 117 -13.70 -1.60 5.55
N PHE A 118 -12.99 -0.85 4.71
CA PHE A 118 -12.34 0.43 5.09
C PHE A 118 -13.36 1.50 5.49
N ASP A 119 -14.41 1.69 4.70
CA ASP A 119 -15.49 2.64 5.00
C ASP A 119 -16.23 2.25 6.31
N LEU A 120 -16.27 0.96 6.67
CA LEU A 120 -16.79 0.46 7.96
C LEU A 120 -15.82 0.69 9.13
N TYR A 121 -14.51 0.49 8.94
CA TYR A 121 -13.51 0.69 10.00
C TYR A 121 -13.35 2.18 10.34
N GLU A 122 -13.35 3.05 9.34
CA GLU A 122 -13.30 4.52 9.49
C GLU A 122 -14.47 5.08 10.32
N GLN A 123 -15.67 4.48 10.23
CA GLN A 123 -16.83 4.85 11.05
C GLN A 123 -16.73 4.39 12.51
N LYS A 124 -15.90 3.37 12.79
CA LYS A 124 -15.69 2.82 14.14
C LYS A 124 -14.54 3.51 14.86
N SER A 125 -13.43 3.78 14.19
CA SER A 125 -12.27 4.45 14.80
C SER A 125 -12.62 5.83 15.37
N ALA A 126 -13.53 6.57 14.71
CA ALA A 126 -14.11 7.81 15.20
C ALA A 126 -14.93 7.69 16.51
N LYS A 127 -15.32 6.47 16.93
CA LYS A 127 -16.13 6.21 18.13
C LYS A 127 -15.38 5.46 19.24
N GLU A 128 -14.30 4.76 18.91
CA GLU A 128 -13.57 3.85 19.83
C GLU A 128 -12.11 4.26 20.10
N PHE A 129 -11.72 5.50 19.76
CA PHE A 129 -10.35 6.03 19.87
C PHE A 129 -9.67 5.86 21.25
N ALA A 130 -10.41 5.82 22.35
CA ALA A 130 -9.85 5.60 23.69
C ALA A 130 -9.47 4.13 23.96
N ALA A 131 -10.11 3.16 23.30
CA ALA A 131 -9.88 1.73 23.51
C ALA A 131 -8.65 1.23 22.72
N SER A 132 -8.38 1.81 21.55
CA SER A 132 -7.21 1.48 20.72
C SER A 132 -5.90 1.72 21.46
N LEU A 133 -5.77 2.88 22.11
CA LEU A 133 -4.59 3.34 22.85
C LEU A 133 -4.14 2.42 24.00
N LEU A 134 -5.05 1.57 24.51
CA LEU A 134 -4.78 0.60 25.58
C LEU A 134 -4.38 -0.79 25.06
N THR A 135 -4.42 -1.00 23.74
CA THR A 135 -4.13 -2.27 23.09
C THR A 135 -2.98 -2.13 22.08
N ASP A 136 -2.55 -3.24 21.50
CA ASP A 136 -1.47 -3.24 20.51
C ASP A 136 -2.03 -3.01 19.10
N ASP A 137 -1.43 -2.12 18.31
CA ASP A 137 -1.99 -1.63 17.04
C ASP A 137 -2.21 -2.76 16.01
N THR A 138 -1.41 -3.83 16.12
CA THR A 138 -1.51 -5.05 15.29
C THR A 138 -2.78 -5.88 15.56
N LYS A 139 -3.60 -5.50 16.55
CA LYS A 139 -4.90 -6.13 16.86
C LYS A 139 -6.10 -5.34 16.31
N ILE A 140 -5.88 -4.12 15.86
CA ILE A 140 -6.91 -3.27 15.25
C ILE A 140 -6.88 -3.52 13.74
N ALA A 141 -8.06 -3.67 13.14
CA ALA A 141 -8.18 -3.81 11.69
C ALA A 141 -7.65 -2.55 10.98
N TYR A 142 -6.94 -2.73 9.88
CA TYR A 142 -6.35 -1.65 9.12
C TYR A 142 -7.43 -0.84 8.37
N GLU A 143 -7.53 0.46 8.65
CA GLU A 143 -8.57 1.35 8.07
C GLU A 143 -8.20 1.98 6.71
N GLY A 144 -7.01 1.68 6.18
CA GLY A 144 -6.47 2.29 4.96
C GLY A 144 -5.86 3.68 5.19
N GLU A 145 -4.76 3.98 4.50
CA GLU A 145 -4.32 5.37 4.37
C GLU A 145 -5.27 6.16 3.47
N ASP A 146 -5.29 7.48 3.65
CA ASP A 146 -6.23 8.34 2.92
C ASP A 146 -6.00 8.30 1.39
N HIS A 147 -4.74 8.15 0.95
CA HIS A 147 -4.43 7.93 -0.46
C HIS A 147 -4.87 6.54 -0.94
N GLU A 148 -4.73 5.49 -0.12
CA GLU A 148 -5.18 4.13 -0.46
C GLU A 148 -6.70 4.07 -0.61
N LYS A 149 -7.47 4.77 0.24
CA LYS A 149 -8.94 4.85 0.12
C LYS A 149 -9.39 5.42 -1.23
N ILE A 150 -8.64 6.38 -1.78
CA ILE A 150 -8.86 6.95 -3.11
C ILE A 150 -8.41 5.95 -4.19
N LEU A 151 -7.22 5.37 -4.03
CA LEU A 151 -6.64 4.44 -5.00
C LEU A 151 -7.42 3.12 -5.12
N VAL A 152 -8.09 2.66 -4.07
CA VAL A 152 -9.01 1.50 -4.17
C VAL A 152 -10.12 1.81 -5.18
N ARG A 153 -10.67 3.02 -5.16
CA ARG A 153 -11.70 3.49 -6.12
C ARG A 153 -11.10 3.71 -7.51
N THR A 154 -9.86 4.18 -7.60
CA THR A 154 -9.06 4.26 -8.83
C THR A 154 -8.88 2.90 -9.50
N PHE A 155 -8.45 1.87 -8.73
CA PHE A 155 -8.26 0.52 -9.25
C PHE A 155 -9.56 -0.26 -9.44
N LEU A 156 -10.65 0.11 -8.77
CA LEU A 156 -12.00 -0.36 -9.12
C LEU A 156 -12.41 0.13 -10.51
N ALA A 157 -12.25 1.42 -10.82
CA ALA A 157 -12.52 1.96 -12.15
C ALA A 157 -11.68 1.27 -13.24
N ILE A 158 -10.36 1.16 -13.03
CA ILE A 158 -9.45 0.46 -13.97
C ILE A 158 -9.84 -1.00 -14.13
N SER A 159 -10.03 -1.74 -13.02
CA SER A 159 -10.40 -3.15 -13.08
C SER A 159 -11.71 -3.34 -13.85
N ASN A 160 -12.72 -2.51 -13.59
CA ASN A 160 -14.03 -2.58 -14.25
C ASN A 160 -13.95 -2.34 -15.76
N LEU A 161 -13.16 -1.35 -16.22
CA LEU A 161 -12.88 -1.12 -17.64
C LEU A 161 -12.21 -2.34 -18.32
N MET A 162 -11.36 -3.06 -17.59
CA MET A 162 -10.59 -4.20 -18.14
C MET A 162 -11.39 -5.51 -18.26
N HIS A 163 -12.65 -5.57 -17.81
CA HIS A 163 -13.58 -6.68 -18.15
C HIS A 163 -14.92 -6.19 -18.71
N ASP A 164 -14.94 -4.97 -19.26
CA ASP A 164 -16.11 -4.38 -19.91
C ASP A 164 -17.33 -4.27 -18.94
N GLY A 165 -17.03 -3.95 -17.68
CA GLY A 165 -18.03 -3.70 -16.64
C GLY A 165 -18.75 -2.36 -16.81
N GLY A 166 -19.99 -2.29 -16.33
CA GLY A 166 -20.85 -1.09 -16.41
C GLY A 166 -20.75 -0.10 -15.25
N ASP A 167 -19.80 -0.29 -14.31
CA ASP A 167 -19.71 0.51 -13.08
C ASP A 167 -18.53 1.52 -13.09
N ALA A 168 -17.72 1.56 -14.16
CA ALA A 168 -16.51 2.36 -14.25
C ALA A 168 -16.76 3.87 -14.02
N GLU A 169 -17.86 4.41 -14.55
CA GLU A 169 -18.25 5.80 -14.30
C GLU A 169 -18.64 6.05 -12.84
N ALA A 170 -19.37 5.11 -12.21
CA ALA A 170 -19.76 5.19 -10.81
C ALA A 170 -18.53 5.14 -9.88
N TYR A 171 -17.51 4.34 -10.21
CA TYR A 171 -16.23 4.38 -9.52
C TYR A 171 -15.46 5.66 -9.75
N ALA A 172 -15.49 6.18 -10.97
CA ALA A 172 -14.83 7.44 -11.32
C ALA A 172 -15.44 8.64 -10.56
N LEU A 173 -16.75 8.64 -10.32
CA LEU A 173 -17.43 9.58 -9.40
C LEU A 173 -16.96 9.39 -7.95
N GLN A 174 -16.93 8.16 -7.43
CA GLN A 174 -16.50 7.85 -6.05
C GLN A 174 -15.06 8.31 -5.73
N ILE A 175 -14.17 8.38 -6.73
CA ILE A 175 -12.82 8.97 -6.56
C ILE A 175 -12.95 10.44 -6.14
N GLY A 176 -13.78 11.23 -6.83
CA GLY A 176 -14.03 12.64 -6.50
C GLY A 176 -14.69 12.79 -5.13
N GLU A 177 -15.75 12.04 -4.88
CA GLU A 177 -16.48 12.04 -3.60
C GLU A 177 -15.56 11.77 -2.40
N LYS A 178 -14.73 10.72 -2.47
CA LYS A 178 -13.84 10.36 -1.35
C LYS A 178 -12.72 11.38 -1.14
N GLN A 179 -12.23 12.04 -2.19
CA GLN A 179 -11.26 13.13 -2.05
C GLN A 179 -11.86 14.34 -1.33
N GLN A 180 -13.09 14.71 -1.68
CA GLN A 180 -13.79 15.79 -0.99
C GLN A 180 -14.06 15.43 0.48
N GLU A 181 -14.58 14.22 0.75
CA GLU A 181 -14.81 13.73 2.12
C GLU A 181 -13.54 13.80 2.99
N LEU A 182 -12.39 13.39 2.44
CA LEU A 182 -11.11 13.43 3.14
C LEU A 182 -10.61 14.86 3.37
N ALA A 183 -10.76 15.76 2.39
CA ALA A 183 -10.40 17.17 2.54
C ALA A 183 -11.26 17.88 3.60
N GLU A 184 -12.58 17.66 3.59
CA GLU A 184 -13.51 18.19 4.61
C GLU A 184 -13.17 17.63 6.00
N LYS A 185 -12.84 16.34 6.11
CA LYS A 185 -12.41 15.69 7.35
C LYS A 185 -11.07 16.26 7.87
N HIS A 186 -10.11 16.56 7.00
CA HIS A 186 -8.84 17.19 7.38
C HIS A 186 -9.05 18.64 7.83
N LEU A 187 -9.83 19.44 7.10
CA LEU A 187 -10.16 20.82 7.49
C LEU A 187 -10.83 20.85 8.88
N LYS A 188 -11.86 20.03 9.09
CA LYS A 188 -12.57 19.97 10.38
C LYS A 188 -11.63 19.58 11.55
N LYS A 189 -10.70 18.65 11.33
CA LYS A 189 -9.67 18.31 12.33
C LYS A 189 -8.73 19.46 12.62
N LEU A 190 -8.35 20.25 11.61
CA LEU A 190 -7.52 21.44 11.81
C LEU A 190 -8.28 22.49 12.62
N GLU A 191 -9.56 22.74 12.32
CA GLU A 191 -10.44 23.61 13.10
C GLU A 191 -10.55 23.16 14.56
N GLU A 192 -10.81 21.87 14.81
CA GLU A 192 -10.89 21.27 16.16
C GLU A 192 -9.58 21.39 16.96
N ASN A 193 -8.43 21.45 16.28
CA ASN A 193 -7.10 21.61 16.90
C ASN A 193 -6.63 23.08 16.99
N THR A 194 -7.36 24.04 16.41
CA THR A 194 -6.98 25.45 16.37
C THR A 194 -7.46 26.16 17.66
N PRO A 195 -6.58 26.83 18.42
CA PRO A 195 -6.98 27.52 19.65
C PRO A 195 -7.99 28.66 19.43
N ASP A 196 -8.88 28.86 20.41
CA ASP A 196 -9.83 29.97 20.42
C ASP A 196 -9.14 31.34 20.23
N GLY A 197 -9.50 32.04 19.15
CA GLY A 197 -9.00 33.38 18.83
C GLY A 197 -7.87 33.43 17.80
N GLU A 198 -7.32 32.28 17.37
CA GLU A 198 -6.47 32.18 16.19
C GLU A 198 -7.31 32.26 14.88
N PRO A 199 -6.71 32.62 13.73
CA PRO A 199 -7.38 32.56 12.43
C PRO A 199 -7.84 31.13 12.10
N ALA A 200 -8.97 31.01 11.39
CA ALA A 200 -9.43 29.72 10.88
C ALA A 200 -8.37 29.10 9.94
N PRO A 201 -8.05 27.80 10.07
CA PRO A 201 -7.04 27.17 9.24
C PRO A 201 -7.52 27.04 7.79
N GLU A 202 -6.62 27.25 6.85
CA GLU A 202 -6.87 26.94 5.44
C GLU A 202 -6.70 25.43 5.21
N ALA A 203 -7.51 24.85 4.33
CA ALA A 203 -7.38 23.44 3.96
C ALA A 203 -6.05 23.23 3.20
N PRO A 204 -5.27 22.18 3.51
CA PRO A 204 -4.03 21.93 2.80
C PRO A 204 -4.31 21.59 1.33
N GLU A 205 -3.56 22.21 0.41
CA GLU A 205 -3.57 21.86 -1.01
C GLU A 205 -2.95 20.47 -1.22
N LEU A 206 -3.80 19.43 -1.14
CA LEU A 206 -3.40 18.05 -1.40
C LEU A 206 -3.52 17.71 -2.90
N PRO A 207 -2.57 16.95 -3.48
CA PRO A 207 -2.68 16.47 -4.86
C PRO A 207 -3.99 15.70 -5.10
N GLN A 208 -4.64 15.94 -6.24
CA GLN A 208 -5.89 15.27 -6.59
C GLN A 208 -5.70 14.27 -7.74
N VAL A 209 -6.36 13.12 -7.64
CA VAL A 209 -6.39 12.03 -8.62
C VAL A 209 -7.32 12.39 -9.77
N ALA A 210 -6.74 12.83 -10.88
CA ALA A 210 -7.48 13.18 -12.10
C ALA A 210 -8.08 11.98 -12.86
N LEU A 211 -7.84 10.72 -12.45
CA LEU A 211 -8.40 9.55 -13.14
C LEU A 211 -9.94 9.56 -13.14
N GLY A 212 -10.58 10.02 -12.06
CA GLY A 212 -12.04 10.14 -11.99
C GLY A 212 -12.63 10.98 -13.13
N PRO A 213 -12.33 12.29 -13.19
CA PRO A 213 -12.79 13.13 -14.31
C PRO A 213 -12.26 12.67 -15.69
N TYR A 214 -11.05 12.10 -15.78
CA TYR A 214 -10.52 11.57 -17.04
C TYR A 214 -11.37 10.41 -17.60
N VAL A 215 -11.72 9.43 -16.76
CA VAL A 215 -12.56 8.27 -17.15
C VAL A 215 -13.97 8.73 -17.50
N ARG A 216 -14.53 9.70 -16.78
CA ARG A 216 -15.85 10.26 -17.10
C ARG A 216 -15.86 10.95 -18.47
N ALA A 217 -14.89 11.83 -18.72
CA ALA A 217 -14.76 12.47 -20.04
C ALA A 217 -14.58 11.44 -21.17
N MET A 218 -13.74 10.42 -20.96
CA MET A 218 -13.48 9.33 -21.90
C MET A 218 -14.74 8.54 -22.28
N LEU A 219 -15.58 8.18 -21.31
CA LEU A 219 -16.83 7.45 -21.53
C LEU A 219 -17.91 8.35 -22.16
N SER A 220 -18.01 9.61 -21.71
CA SER A 220 -18.94 10.57 -22.29
C SER A 220 -18.60 10.94 -23.74
N GLU A 221 -17.31 11.08 -24.10
CA GLU A 221 -16.83 11.30 -25.47
C GLU A 221 -17.33 10.20 -26.43
N GLU A 222 -17.22 8.93 -26.05
CA GLU A 222 -17.70 7.81 -26.88
C GLU A 222 -19.23 7.80 -27.01
N SER A 223 -19.96 8.12 -25.94
CA SER A 223 -21.42 8.17 -25.97
C SER A 223 -21.99 9.27 -26.87
N SER A 224 -21.25 10.38 -27.03
CA SER A 224 -21.71 11.63 -27.66
C SER A 224 -23.01 12.22 -27.06
N LEU A 225 -23.40 11.85 -25.84
CA LEU A 225 -24.67 12.25 -25.23
C LEU A 225 -24.62 13.59 -24.45
N ASP A 226 -23.50 13.92 -23.83
CA ASP A 226 -23.35 15.15 -23.03
C ASP A 226 -21.97 15.81 -23.21
N THR A 227 -21.86 16.68 -24.21
CA THR A 227 -20.65 17.47 -24.49
C THR A 227 -20.30 18.43 -23.33
N ASN A 228 -21.28 18.92 -22.57
CA ASN A 228 -21.00 19.83 -21.44
C ASN A 228 -20.31 19.07 -20.30
N GLU A 229 -20.70 17.82 -20.06
CA GLU A 229 -20.03 16.97 -19.08
C GLU A 229 -18.60 16.62 -19.52
N VAL A 230 -18.38 16.35 -20.82
CA VAL A 230 -17.01 16.16 -21.35
C VAL A 230 -16.15 17.39 -21.06
N VAL A 231 -16.61 18.60 -21.42
CA VAL A 231 -15.85 19.85 -21.18
C VAL A 231 -15.55 20.01 -19.69
N ARG A 232 -16.57 19.94 -18.82
CA ARG A 232 -16.41 20.05 -17.35
C ARG A 232 -15.39 19.04 -16.82
N ALA A 233 -15.48 17.79 -17.26
CA ALA A 233 -14.58 16.74 -16.80
C ALA A 233 -13.14 16.97 -17.31
N ARG A 234 -12.94 17.45 -18.54
CA ARG A 234 -11.60 17.86 -19.03
C ARG A 234 -11.06 19.09 -18.29
N GLU A 235 -11.89 20.08 -17.95
CA GLU A 235 -11.52 21.22 -17.10
C GLU A 235 -11.03 20.75 -15.72
N MET A 236 -11.72 19.78 -15.10
CA MET A 236 -11.29 19.18 -13.84
C MET A 236 -9.92 18.48 -13.96
N VAL A 237 -9.66 17.74 -15.04
CA VAL A 237 -8.34 17.12 -15.29
C VAL A 237 -7.23 18.18 -15.36
N VAL A 238 -7.44 19.26 -16.13
CA VAL A 238 -6.46 20.35 -16.28
C VAL A 238 -6.25 21.12 -14.97
N SER A 239 -7.31 21.26 -14.16
CA SER A 239 -7.24 21.89 -12.83
C SER A 239 -6.45 21.03 -11.83
N TYR A 240 -6.71 19.71 -11.81
CA TYR A 240 -6.13 18.80 -10.82
C TYR A 240 -4.67 18.45 -11.12
N VAL A 241 -4.28 18.37 -12.39
CA VAL A 241 -2.90 18.06 -12.82
C VAL A 241 -2.50 19.00 -13.97
N PRO A 242 -2.15 20.27 -13.68
CA PRO A 242 -1.77 21.24 -14.71
C PRO A 242 -0.52 20.83 -15.51
N GLU A 243 0.35 19.97 -14.95
CA GLU A 243 1.49 19.41 -15.66
C GLU A 243 1.16 18.24 -16.62
N PHE A 244 -0.10 17.79 -16.67
CA PHE A 244 -0.51 16.70 -17.54
C PHE A 244 -0.45 17.13 -19.01
N ARG A 245 0.62 16.69 -19.70
CA ARG A 245 1.02 17.06 -21.07
C ARG A 245 -0.14 17.17 -22.07
N ASP A 246 -1.11 16.25 -22.00
CA ASP A 246 -2.17 16.15 -23.00
C ASP A 246 -3.46 16.87 -22.58
N GLY A 247 -3.58 17.30 -21.32
CA GLY A 247 -4.82 17.84 -20.75
C GLY A 247 -5.37 19.07 -21.47
N ALA A 248 -4.50 20.04 -21.83
CA ALA A 248 -4.92 21.22 -22.56
C ALA A 248 -5.46 20.88 -23.97
N ARG A 249 -4.88 19.87 -24.63
CA ARG A 249 -5.32 19.39 -25.96
C ARG A 249 -6.61 18.57 -25.87
N ASP A 250 -6.76 17.77 -24.81
CA ASP A 250 -7.99 17.04 -24.52
C ASP A 250 -9.15 18.02 -24.24
N LEU A 251 -8.91 19.11 -23.52
CA LEU A 251 -9.89 20.17 -23.28
C LEU A 251 -10.23 20.96 -24.55
N GLU A 252 -9.24 21.31 -25.38
CA GLU A 252 -9.47 21.97 -26.67
C GLU A 252 -10.34 21.09 -27.60
N ARG A 253 -10.07 19.77 -27.65
CA ARG A 253 -10.92 18.80 -28.37
C ARG A 253 -12.34 18.77 -27.81
N ALA A 254 -12.51 18.73 -26.48
CA ALA A 254 -13.81 18.69 -25.84
C ALA A 254 -14.70 19.91 -26.13
N VAL A 255 -14.09 21.09 -26.29
CA VAL A 255 -14.80 22.35 -26.63
C VAL A 255 -15.11 22.43 -28.14
N GLY A 256 -14.34 21.73 -28.98
CA GLY A 256 -14.50 21.68 -30.42
C GLY A 256 -15.39 20.53 -30.90
N ASP A 257 -14.82 19.67 -31.75
CA ASP A 257 -15.45 18.44 -32.22
C ASP A 257 -14.76 17.24 -31.57
N THR A 258 -15.55 16.40 -30.88
CA THR A 258 -15.08 15.18 -30.21
C THR A 258 -15.21 13.95 -31.10
N ALA A 259 -15.78 14.06 -32.31
CA ALA A 259 -16.00 12.93 -33.20
C ALA A 259 -14.67 12.24 -33.59
N CYS A 260 -14.63 10.92 -33.41
CA CYS A 260 -13.59 10.08 -34.00
C CYS A 260 -13.74 10.08 -35.53
N ALA A 261 -12.62 10.12 -36.25
CA ALA A 261 -12.63 10.06 -37.70
C ALA A 261 -13.19 8.73 -38.22
N PRO A 262 -13.80 8.70 -39.42
CA PRO A 262 -13.92 7.48 -40.19
C PRO A 262 -14.82 6.41 -39.54
N ASP A 263 -14.52 5.12 -39.67
CA ASP A 263 -13.30 4.38 -40.10
C ASP A 263 -12.07 4.32 -39.15
N HIS A 264 -12.09 5.01 -38.01
CA HIS A 264 -11.15 4.85 -36.89
C HIS A 264 -11.86 4.48 -35.58
N GLY A 265 -11.07 4.05 -34.59
CA GLY A 265 -11.47 3.93 -33.18
C GLY A 265 -10.40 4.52 -32.25
N ILE A 266 -10.72 4.65 -30.96
CA ILE A 266 -9.84 5.28 -29.96
C ILE A 266 -9.27 4.24 -29.00
N ILE A 267 -7.95 4.15 -28.91
CA ILE A 267 -7.26 3.37 -27.88
C ILE A 267 -6.91 4.28 -26.71
N TYR A 268 -7.35 3.91 -25.51
CA TYR A 268 -6.91 4.49 -24.25
C TYR A 268 -5.94 3.52 -23.57
N LEU A 269 -4.65 3.80 -23.72
CA LEU A 269 -3.57 3.06 -23.08
C LEU A 269 -3.33 3.62 -21.68
N PHE A 270 -3.64 2.83 -20.66
CA PHE A 270 -3.25 3.02 -19.27
C PHE A 270 -1.96 2.24 -18.99
N THR A 271 -1.01 2.85 -18.29
CA THR A 271 0.21 2.17 -17.84
C THR A 271 0.48 2.46 -16.37
N MET A 272 0.70 1.40 -15.61
CA MET A 272 1.20 1.46 -14.25
C MET A 272 2.72 1.43 -14.33
N VAL A 273 3.39 2.48 -13.84
CA VAL A 273 4.80 2.74 -14.11
C VAL A 273 5.57 2.96 -12.82
N GLY A 274 6.70 2.28 -12.67
CA GLY A 274 7.56 2.34 -11.50
C GLY A 274 6.99 1.60 -10.29
N ARG A 275 7.85 1.31 -9.31
CA ARG A 275 7.45 0.69 -8.04
C ARG A 275 6.92 1.76 -7.08
N GLY A 276 5.72 1.58 -6.56
CA GLY A 276 5.04 2.56 -5.73
C GLY A 276 5.61 2.74 -4.31
N PRO A 277 5.09 3.73 -3.58
CA PRO A 277 5.56 4.09 -2.25
C PRO A 277 5.46 2.92 -1.26
N ILE A 278 6.39 2.90 -0.30
CA ILE A 278 6.41 1.96 0.82
C ILE A 278 6.51 2.71 2.14
N LYS A 279 6.18 2.05 3.25
CA LYS A 279 6.42 2.57 4.60
C LYS A 279 7.67 1.93 5.19
N GLU A 280 8.62 2.74 5.65
CA GLU A 280 9.79 2.30 6.40
C GLU A 280 9.74 2.83 7.84
N GLU A 281 10.34 2.12 8.79
CA GLU A 281 10.40 2.57 10.19
C GLU A 281 11.52 3.63 10.35
N SER A 282 11.14 4.81 10.84
CA SER A 282 12.05 5.91 11.19
C SER A 282 12.00 6.21 12.69
N ASN A 283 13.10 6.76 13.23
CA ASN A 283 13.19 7.23 14.61
C ASN A 283 13.20 8.76 14.60
N ASP A 284 12.04 9.35 14.91
CA ASP A 284 11.82 10.79 14.75
C ASP A 284 11.73 11.49 16.10
N VAL A 285 12.09 12.77 16.13
CA VAL A 285 11.99 13.62 17.34
C VAL A 285 10.63 14.32 17.33
N PRO A 286 9.81 14.18 18.39
CA PRO A 286 8.53 14.87 18.48
C PRO A 286 8.64 16.40 18.34
N THR A 287 7.76 16.96 17.52
CA THR A 287 7.56 18.41 17.38
C THR A 287 6.75 18.97 18.55
N GLN A 288 6.80 20.29 18.79
CA GLN A 288 5.97 20.96 19.81
C GLN A 288 4.48 20.70 19.59
N VAL A 289 4.00 20.84 18.35
CA VAL A 289 2.60 20.55 17.96
C VAL A 289 2.21 19.11 18.33
N SER A 290 3.03 18.13 17.96
CA SER A 290 2.75 16.73 18.31
C SER A 290 2.80 16.42 19.80
N LEU A 291 3.58 17.17 20.60
CA LEU A 291 3.58 17.02 22.06
C LEU A 291 2.29 17.58 22.68
N LEU A 292 1.78 18.71 22.19
CA LEU A 292 0.51 19.28 22.64
C LEU A 292 -0.68 18.35 22.34
N ILE A 293 -0.75 17.82 21.11
CA ILE A 293 -1.78 16.84 20.73
C ILE A 293 -1.65 15.56 21.58
N ALA A 294 -0.43 15.08 21.83
CA ALA A 294 -0.21 13.90 22.67
C ALA A 294 -0.66 14.11 24.12
N ASP A 295 -0.42 15.29 24.69
CA ASP A 295 -0.84 15.65 26.06
C ASP A 295 -2.36 15.60 26.22
N GLN A 296 -3.09 16.11 25.22
CA GLN A 296 -4.56 16.02 25.15
C GLN A 296 -5.04 14.55 25.08
N ILE A 297 -4.42 13.74 24.22
CA ILE A 297 -4.74 12.31 24.08
C ILE A 297 -4.50 11.55 25.39
N ILE A 298 -3.36 11.78 26.06
CA ILE A 298 -3.00 11.14 27.32
C ILE A 298 -3.98 11.55 28.43
N SER A 299 -4.24 12.85 28.57
CA SER A 299 -5.15 13.42 29.56
C SER A 299 -6.59 12.91 29.43
N ALA A 300 -7.03 12.61 28.21
CA ALA A 300 -8.35 12.02 27.96
C ALA A 300 -8.46 10.54 28.40
N VAL A 301 -7.33 9.84 28.57
CA VAL A 301 -7.28 8.40 28.93
C VAL A 301 -6.87 8.18 30.39
N GLY A 302 -6.22 9.14 31.05
CA GLY A 302 -5.98 9.11 32.49
C GLY A 302 -5.06 10.23 33.02
N GLU A 303 -4.75 10.19 34.32
CA GLU A 303 -3.95 11.20 35.05
C GLU A 303 -2.43 11.16 34.75
N GLN A 304 -2.04 10.66 33.57
CA GLN A 304 -0.64 10.50 33.18
C GLN A 304 -0.09 11.80 32.60
N THR A 305 1.21 12.03 32.76
CA THR A 305 1.91 13.21 32.20
C THR A 305 3.05 12.75 31.30
N LEU A 306 3.39 13.56 30.29
CA LEU A 306 4.49 13.31 29.35
C LEU A 306 5.84 13.21 30.10
N PRO A 307 6.51 12.03 30.15
CA PRO A 307 7.83 11.92 30.78
C PRO A 307 8.92 12.63 29.95
N PRO A 308 10.05 13.02 30.56
CA PRO A 308 11.16 13.68 29.84
C PRO A 308 11.93 12.77 28.86
N THR A 309 11.53 11.49 28.70
CA THR A 309 12.26 10.45 27.94
C THR A 309 11.40 9.79 26.85
N ILE A 310 10.62 10.59 26.11
CA ILE A 310 9.76 10.10 25.01
C ILE A 310 10.46 10.13 23.65
N ALA A 311 11.52 10.91 23.46
CA ALA A 311 12.24 11.00 22.18
C ALA A 311 13.45 10.03 22.10
N PRO A 312 13.81 9.52 20.90
CA PRO A 312 13.04 9.55 19.65
C PRO A 312 11.90 8.51 19.66
N VAL A 313 10.81 8.76 18.94
CA VAL A 313 9.69 7.82 18.76
C VAL A 313 9.79 7.12 17.40
N LYS A 314 9.27 5.89 17.32
CA LYS A 314 9.18 5.16 16.05
C LYS A 314 7.93 5.58 15.28
N VAL A 315 8.12 5.95 14.01
CA VAL A 315 7.04 6.28 13.07
C VAL A 315 7.24 5.57 11.74
N ALA A 316 6.16 5.33 11.01
CA ALA A 316 6.20 4.74 9.68
C ALA A 316 6.25 5.88 8.66
N LYS A 317 7.37 6.04 7.97
CA LYS A 317 7.58 7.11 6.99
C LYS A 317 7.37 6.59 5.57
N VAL A 318 6.66 7.36 4.74
CA VAL A 318 6.52 7.07 3.31
C VAL A 318 7.88 7.29 2.61
N VAL A 319 8.30 6.30 1.84
CA VAL A 319 9.54 6.28 1.04
C VAL A 319 9.20 5.86 -0.39
N GLN A 320 9.69 6.61 -1.36
CA GLN A 320 9.51 6.30 -2.78
C GLN A 320 10.72 5.50 -3.32
N PRO A 321 10.52 4.29 -3.89
CA PRO A 321 11.59 3.58 -4.60
C PRO A 321 12.11 4.39 -5.80
N PRO A 322 13.39 4.22 -6.21
CA PRO A 322 13.89 4.87 -7.41
C PRO A 322 13.21 4.30 -8.67
N ASN A 323 12.75 5.19 -9.56
CA ASN A 323 12.22 4.83 -10.87
C ASN A 323 13.06 5.49 -11.98
N ARG A 324 13.33 4.74 -13.05
CA ARG A 324 14.03 5.22 -14.26
C ARG A 324 13.06 5.58 -15.39
N ILE A 325 11.85 5.03 -15.38
CA ILE A 325 10.88 5.12 -16.46
C ILE A 325 10.20 6.49 -16.40
N ASN A 326 10.39 7.30 -17.44
CA ASN A 326 9.69 8.57 -17.59
C ASN A 326 8.32 8.37 -18.25
N SER A 327 8.27 7.47 -19.24
CA SER A 327 7.05 7.13 -19.98
C SER A 327 7.13 5.74 -20.62
N VAL A 328 6.03 5.29 -21.23
CA VAL A 328 5.96 4.09 -22.05
C VAL A 328 5.76 4.53 -23.50
N SER A 329 6.65 4.11 -24.38
CA SER A 329 6.56 4.28 -25.83
C SER A 329 5.53 3.32 -26.40
N ALA A 330 4.62 3.84 -27.23
CA ALA A 330 3.61 3.06 -27.94
C ALA A 330 3.76 3.19 -29.46
N SER A 331 3.63 2.06 -30.15
CA SER A 331 3.64 1.99 -31.62
C SER A 331 2.60 0.98 -32.10
N ILE A 332 1.93 1.28 -33.22
CA ILE A 332 0.88 0.46 -33.84
C ILE A 332 1.38 0.03 -35.21
N ASP A 333 1.40 -1.28 -35.48
CA ASP A 333 1.84 -1.88 -36.76
C ASP A 333 3.26 -1.46 -37.23
N GLY A 334 4.07 -0.89 -36.31
CA GLY A 334 5.40 -0.33 -36.57
C GLY A 334 5.46 1.20 -36.59
N ASP A 335 4.34 1.87 -36.74
CA ASP A 335 4.25 3.34 -36.71
C ASP A 335 4.24 3.87 -35.27
N GLN A 336 5.07 4.87 -35.00
CA GLN A 336 5.24 5.45 -33.67
C GLN A 336 4.06 6.37 -33.32
N MET A 337 3.24 5.97 -32.33
CA MET A 337 2.07 6.75 -31.90
C MET A 337 2.41 7.82 -30.86
N GLY A 338 3.39 7.55 -29.99
CA GLY A 338 3.82 8.52 -28.98
C GLY A 338 4.38 7.87 -27.72
N THR A 339 4.25 8.59 -26.60
CA THR A 339 4.59 8.11 -25.26
C THR A 339 3.50 8.49 -24.26
N THR A 340 3.28 7.67 -23.23
CA THR A 340 2.35 7.99 -22.14
C THR A 340 2.76 9.23 -21.34
N ALA A 341 1.78 9.88 -20.70
CA ALA A 341 1.97 11.01 -19.80
C ALA A 341 1.31 10.74 -18.44
N THR A 342 1.95 11.17 -17.34
CA THR A 342 1.47 10.93 -15.97
C THR A 342 0.17 11.65 -15.68
N LEU A 343 -0.88 10.90 -15.35
CA LEU A 343 -2.20 11.38 -14.94
C LEU A 343 -2.40 11.27 -13.42
N VAL A 344 -1.72 10.31 -12.77
CA VAL A 344 -1.72 10.15 -11.32
C VAL A 344 -0.29 9.89 -10.86
N ASP A 345 0.21 10.72 -9.95
CA ASP A 345 1.49 10.53 -9.27
C ASP A 345 1.21 9.99 -7.85
N VAL A 346 1.24 8.66 -7.74
CA VAL A 346 0.91 7.93 -6.50
C VAL A 346 1.97 8.18 -5.43
N GLY A 347 3.23 8.33 -5.84
CA GLY A 347 4.33 8.70 -4.96
C GLY A 347 4.11 10.04 -4.27
N LYS A 348 3.88 11.11 -5.05
CA LYS A 348 3.54 12.44 -4.52
C LYS A 348 2.27 12.42 -3.66
N LEU A 349 1.22 11.72 -4.10
CA LEU A 349 -0.05 11.63 -3.36
C LEU A 349 0.14 11.03 -1.96
N ALA A 350 0.84 9.90 -1.88
CA ALA A 350 1.12 9.23 -0.61
C ALA A 350 2.01 10.07 0.31
N GLU A 351 3.02 10.74 -0.25
CA GLU A 351 3.92 11.62 0.50
C GLU A 351 3.21 12.88 1.04
N ALA A 352 2.37 13.52 0.24
CA ALA A 352 1.58 14.68 0.65
C ALA A 352 0.58 14.33 1.77
N HIS A 353 -0.15 13.20 1.63
CA HIS A 353 -1.08 12.71 2.64
C HIS A 353 -0.38 12.29 3.95
N TYR A 354 0.86 11.79 3.85
CA TYR A 354 1.68 11.50 5.03
C TYR A 354 2.09 12.78 5.76
N TYR A 355 2.60 13.79 5.03
CA TYR A 355 3.05 15.02 5.67
C TYR A 355 1.90 15.87 6.25
N SER A 356 0.71 15.89 5.64
CA SER A 356 -0.45 16.57 6.22
C SER A 356 -0.91 15.98 7.56
N ARG A 357 -0.58 14.71 7.82
CA ARG A 357 -0.90 14.00 9.08
C ARG A 357 0.32 13.75 9.98
N TYR A 358 1.51 14.22 9.62
CA TYR A 358 2.77 13.90 10.29
C TYR A 358 2.76 14.24 11.80
N HIS A 359 2.17 15.38 12.18
CA HIS A 359 2.04 15.76 13.59
C HIS A 359 1.08 14.84 14.36
N GLU A 360 -0.01 14.36 13.74
CA GLU A 360 -0.90 13.37 14.37
C GLU A 360 -0.19 12.02 14.57
N VAL A 361 0.57 11.57 13.56
CA VAL A 361 1.34 10.30 13.61
C VAL A 361 2.40 10.36 14.73
N LEU A 362 3.12 11.47 14.84
CA LEU A 362 4.06 11.70 15.96
C LEU A 362 3.34 11.77 17.31
N ALA A 363 2.23 12.51 17.41
CA ALA A 363 1.48 12.66 18.67
C ALA A 363 0.95 11.32 19.18
N MET A 364 0.43 10.50 18.26
CA MET A 364 -0.02 9.15 18.52
C MET A 364 1.12 8.25 19.02
N ALA A 365 2.30 8.30 18.38
CA ALA A 365 3.48 7.54 18.83
C ALA A 365 3.97 7.98 20.22
N VAL A 366 3.97 9.29 20.51
CA VAL A 366 4.28 9.88 21.83
C VAL A 366 3.28 9.41 22.90
N ALA A 367 1.98 9.46 22.59
CA ALA A 367 0.92 9.05 23.50
C ALA A 367 1.00 7.55 23.82
N ARG A 368 1.12 6.68 22.80
CA ARG A 368 1.28 5.23 22.98
C ARG A 368 2.50 4.90 23.84
N ARG A 369 3.67 5.49 23.57
CA ARG A 369 4.89 5.26 24.36
C ARG A 369 4.73 5.73 25.80
N THR A 370 4.05 6.85 26.03
CA THR A 370 3.77 7.35 27.38
C THR A 370 2.86 6.41 28.15
N ILE A 371 1.75 5.97 27.55
CA ILE A 371 0.80 5.02 28.14
C ILE A 371 1.47 3.66 28.44
N LYS A 372 2.28 3.14 27.51
CA LYS A 372 3.08 1.91 27.70
C LYS A 372 4.05 2.06 28.88
N LYS A 373 4.80 3.16 28.97
CA LYS A 373 5.71 3.43 30.11
C LYS A 373 4.96 3.54 31.43
N ALA A 374 3.85 4.28 31.48
CA ALA A 374 3.05 4.43 32.68
C ALA A 374 2.45 3.11 33.19
N ALA A 375 2.03 2.21 32.29
CA ALA A 375 1.56 0.88 32.66
C ALA A 375 2.64 0.06 33.39
N VAL A 376 3.92 0.16 32.98
CA VAL A 376 5.04 -0.49 33.67
C VAL A 376 5.27 0.11 35.07
N TYR A 377 5.18 1.44 35.23
CA TYR A 377 5.29 2.09 36.54
C TYR A 377 4.16 1.66 37.49
N LEU A 378 2.90 1.72 37.04
CA LEU A 378 1.74 1.30 37.84
C LEU A 378 1.80 -0.19 38.22
N ALA A 379 2.37 -1.05 37.35
CA ALA A 379 2.63 -2.45 37.68
C ALA A 379 3.68 -2.59 38.79
N LYS A 380 4.80 -1.84 38.72
CA LYS A 380 5.85 -1.83 39.76
C LYS A 380 5.31 -1.39 41.12
N GLU A 381 4.46 -0.37 41.16
CA GLU A 381 3.84 0.11 42.40
C GLU A 381 2.89 -0.92 43.01
N LYS A 382 1.96 -1.46 42.21
CA LYS A 382 0.95 -2.43 42.69
C LYS A 382 1.54 -3.69 43.31
N VAL A 383 2.66 -4.19 42.79
CA VAL A 383 3.35 -5.37 43.35
C VAL A 383 4.43 -5.03 44.39
N GLN A 384 4.55 -3.75 44.77
CA GLN A 384 5.62 -3.23 45.62
C GLN A 384 7.01 -3.67 45.14
N ALA A 385 7.26 -3.62 43.82
CA ALA A 385 8.49 -4.17 43.22
C ALA A 385 9.77 -3.61 43.88
N GLN A 386 9.74 -2.35 44.33
CA GLN A 386 10.81 -1.68 45.06
C GLN A 386 11.25 -2.42 46.36
N SER A 387 10.38 -3.22 46.98
CA SER A 387 10.71 -4.03 48.17
C SER A 387 11.15 -5.47 47.83
N ASN A 388 11.08 -5.88 46.56
CA ASN A 388 11.48 -7.20 46.08
C ASN A 388 12.41 -7.09 44.86
N PRO A 389 13.75 -7.19 45.05
CA PRO A 389 14.73 -7.03 43.97
C PRO A 389 14.53 -7.95 42.76
N PHE A 390 13.95 -9.14 42.94
CA PHE A 390 13.65 -10.04 41.83
C PHE A 390 12.44 -9.56 41.01
N ALA A 391 11.41 -9.03 41.67
CA ALA A 391 10.24 -8.46 41.00
C ALA A 391 10.59 -7.17 40.25
N ASP A 392 11.40 -6.28 40.83
CA ASP A 392 11.85 -5.07 40.14
C ASP A 392 12.75 -5.39 38.95
N PHE A 393 13.70 -6.33 39.08
CA PHE A 393 14.51 -6.78 37.97
C PHE A 393 13.66 -7.39 36.84
N ALA A 394 12.72 -8.29 37.17
CA ALA A 394 11.84 -8.92 36.17
C ALA A 394 10.97 -7.90 35.43
N LEU A 395 10.38 -6.93 36.14
CA LEU A 395 9.59 -5.86 35.53
C LEU A 395 10.44 -4.86 34.73
N THR A 396 11.69 -4.62 35.14
CA THR A 396 12.62 -3.77 34.39
C THR A 396 13.05 -4.43 33.08
N VAL A 397 13.46 -5.70 33.12
CA VAL A 397 13.79 -6.48 31.92
C VAL A 397 12.57 -6.63 31.00
N GLY A 398 11.39 -6.89 31.58
CA GLY A 398 10.13 -6.93 30.83
C GLY A 398 9.78 -5.60 30.17
N GLY A 399 9.96 -4.47 30.88
CA GLY A 399 9.74 -3.13 30.34
C GLY A 399 10.71 -2.78 29.20
N ILE A 400 11.99 -3.12 29.33
CA ILE A 400 13.00 -2.93 28.26
C ILE A 400 12.67 -3.80 27.05
N ALA A 401 12.27 -5.06 27.26
CA ALA A 401 11.83 -5.94 26.18
C ALA A 401 10.56 -5.43 25.48
N TRP A 402 9.61 -4.86 26.23
CA TRP A 402 8.39 -4.25 25.70
C TRP A 402 8.70 -2.98 24.89
N GLU A 403 9.59 -2.11 25.37
CA GLU A 403 10.04 -0.92 24.65
C GLU A 403 10.84 -1.29 23.38
N ALA A 404 11.66 -2.34 23.44
CA ALA A 404 12.31 -2.91 22.25
C ALA A 404 11.34 -3.58 21.26
N SER A 405 10.14 -3.95 21.71
CA SER A 405 9.07 -4.50 20.86
C SER A 405 8.16 -3.43 20.24
N GLU A 406 8.35 -2.15 20.59
CA GLU A 406 7.68 -1.07 19.87
C GLU A 406 8.14 -1.07 18.40
N ALA A 407 7.17 -1.10 17.49
CA ALA A 407 7.36 -1.04 16.05
C ALA A 407 6.36 -0.06 15.45
N ALA A 408 6.76 0.63 14.39
CA ALA A 408 5.86 1.50 13.65
C ALA A 408 4.86 0.71 12.79
N ASP A 409 3.66 1.26 12.60
CA ASP A 409 2.65 0.64 11.73
C ASP A 409 3.03 0.80 10.25
N THR A 410 3.74 -0.20 9.75
CA THR A 410 4.23 -0.29 8.37
C THR A 410 3.26 -1.07 7.47
N ARG A 411 2.01 -1.29 7.88
CA ARG A 411 0.93 -1.80 7.02
C ARG A 411 0.62 -0.80 5.92
N GLY A 412 0.34 -1.30 4.73
CA GLY A 412 0.02 -0.49 3.55
C GLY A 412 0.09 -1.29 2.27
N TRP A 413 -0.49 -0.73 1.22
CA TRP A 413 -0.58 -1.34 -0.11
C TRP A 413 0.79 -1.39 -0.78
N SER A 414 1.39 -2.57 -0.83
CA SER A 414 2.78 -2.72 -1.24
C SER A 414 2.97 -2.90 -2.75
N LEU A 415 1.94 -3.25 -3.50
CA LEU A 415 1.99 -3.43 -4.96
C LEU A 415 1.41 -2.27 -5.78
N LEU A 416 1.24 -1.09 -5.18
CA LEU A 416 0.97 0.14 -5.94
C LEU A 416 2.10 0.45 -6.95
N PRO A 417 1.79 1.09 -8.09
CA PRO A 417 2.79 1.72 -8.94
C PRO A 417 3.22 3.09 -8.37
N GLU A 418 4.30 3.66 -8.88
CA GLU A 418 4.66 5.06 -8.58
C GLU A 418 3.74 6.02 -9.34
N LYS A 419 3.41 5.70 -10.60
CA LYS A 419 2.64 6.54 -11.50
C LYS A 419 1.60 5.73 -12.27
N ILE A 420 0.43 6.32 -12.49
CA ILE A 420 -0.51 5.88 -13.51
C ILE A 420 -0.42 6.90 -14.65
N GLN A 421 -0.06 6.42 -15.84
CA GLN A 421 0.11 7.25 -17.02
C GLN A 421 -0.87 6.82 -18.11
N VAL A 422 -1.24 7.75 -18.98
CA VAL A 422 -2.20 7.52 -20.07
C VAL A 422 -1.66 7.97 -21.42
N LEU A 423 -2.20 7.38 -22.49
CA LEU A 423 -2.07 7.86 -23.87
C LEU A 423 -3.37 7.57 -24.63
N ARG A 424 -3.97 8.61 -25.22
CA ARG A 424 -5.05 8.47 -26.22
C ARG A 424 -4.44 8.33 -27.60
N MET A 425 -4.80 7.29 -28.34
CA MET A 425 -4.39 7.08 -29.74
C MET A 425 -5.63 6.91 -30.61
N GLU A 426 -5.66 7.54 -31.77
CA GLU A 426 -6.74 7.40 -32.75
C GLU A 426 -6.20 6.56 -33.91
N VAL A 427 -6.82 5.42 -34.17
CA VAL A 427 -6.22 4.33 -34.96
C VAL A 427 -7.25 3.76 -35.94
N PRO A 428 -6.87 3.46 -37.20
CA PRO A 428 -7.81 2.88 -38.17
C PRO A 428 -8.29 1.49 -37.72
N VAL A 429 -9.55 1.18 -38.04
CA VAL A 429 -10.23 -0.05 -37.57
C VAL A 429 -9.55 -1.36 -37.98
N GLY A 430 -9.92 -2.44 -37.29
CA GLY A 430 -9.47 -3.82 -37.51
C GLY A 430 -8.43 -4.29 -36.51
N THR A 431 -7.86 -5.47 -36.77
CA THR A 431 -6.82 -6.08 -35.93
C THR A 431 -5.49 -5.33 -36.09
N ARG A 432 -4.93 -4.86 -34.97
CA ARG A 432 -3.69 -4.06 -34.89
C ARG A 432 -2.67 -4.70 -33.96
N THR A 433 -1.40 -4.50 -34.25
CA THR A 433 -0.27 -4.93 -33.41
C THR A 433 0.21 -3.74 -32.57
N LEU A 434 -0.14 -3.72 -31.28
CA LEU A 434 0.36 -2.74 -30.33
C LEU A 434 1.68 -3.23 -29.73
N LYS A 435 2.74 -2.43 -29.87
CA LYS A 435 4.02 -2.63 -29.19
C LYS A 435 4.22 -1.55 -28.14
N LEU A 436 4.51 -1.99 -26.91
CA LEU A 436 4.81 -1.16 -25.74
C LEU A 436 6.28 -1.33 -25.32
N GLN A 437 6.93 -0.27 -24.85
CA GLN A 437 8.30 -0.34 -24.33
C GLN A 437 8.56 0.79 -23.33
N ALA A 438 9.22 0.51 -22.21
CA ALA A 438 9.64 1.55 -21.25
C ALA A 438 10.55 2.59 -21.93
N ALA A 439 10.47 3.86 -21.52
CA ALA A 439 11.25 4.96 -22.08
C ALA A 439 11.74 5.94 -21.00
N ASP A 440 12.96 6.44 -21.19
CA ASP A 440 13.55 7.53 -20.40
C ASP A 440 13.95 8.72 -21.30
N SER A 441 14.70 9.68 -20.75
CA SER A 441 15.20 10.85 -21.51
C SER A 441 16.03 10.53 -22.76
N GLN A 442 16.58 9.33 -22.87
CA GLN A 442 17.39 8.85 -24.00
C GLN A 442 16.56 8.03 -25.02
N GLY A 443 15.28 7.76 -24.73
CA GLY A 443 14.38 6.99 -25.58
C GLY A 443 13.97 5.64 -24.99
N PRO A 444 13.41 4.73 -25.82
CA PRO A 444 12.97 3.41 -25.38
C PRO A 444 14.12 2.51 -24.89
N PHE A 445 13.89 1.78 -23.80
CA PHE A 445 14.81 0.81 -23.22
C PHE A 445 14.06 -0.42 -22.71
N GLY A 446 14.80 -1.46 -22.30
CA GLY A 446 14.19 -2.67 -21.74
C GLY A 446 13.52 -3.56 -22.79
N ALA A 447 12.76 -4.56 -22.33
CA ALA A 447 12.10 -5.52 -23.21
C ALA A 447 10.78 -4.93 -23.76
N PRO A 448 10.56 -4.96 -25.09
CA PRO A 448 9.28 -4.57 -25.65
C PRO A 448 8.24 -5.68 -25.47
N GLU A 449 7.01 -5.29 -25.14
CA GLU A 449 5.85 -6.17 -25.09
C GLU A 449 4.99 -5.95 -26.33
N ILE A 450 4.41 -7.02 -26.90
CA ILE A 450 3.65 -6.96 -28.15
C ILE A 450 2.32 -7.70 -27.97
N VAL A 451 1.21 -6.97 -28.17
CA VAL A 451 -0.15 -7.49 -28.02
C VAL A 451 -0.98 -7.21 -29.28
N SER A 452 -1.85 -8.15 -29.64
CA SER A 452 -2.85 -7.95 -30.69
C SER A 452 -4.09 -7.32 -30.08
N ILE A 453 -4.60 -6.25 -30.70
CA ILE A 453 -5.82 -5.55 -30.29
C ILE A 453 -6.78 -5.48 -31.48
N GLU A 454 -8.09 -5.35 -31.22
CA GLU A 454 -9.09 -5.13 -32.28
C GLU A 454 -9.67 -3.73 -32.08
N VAL A 455 -9.53 -2.88 -33.08
CA VAL A 455 -10.03 -1.50 -33.04
C VAL A 455 -11.38 -1.44 -33.77
N GLN A 456 -12.44 -1.09 -33.05
CA GLN A 456 -13.80 -0.98 -33.60
C GLN A 456 -14.13 0.47 -34.00
N GLU A 457 -14.97 0.61 -35.02
CA GLU A 457 -15.36 1.92 -35.57
C GLU A 457 -16.09 2.77 -34.53
N GLN A 458 -15.57 3.98 -34.29
CA GLN A 458 -16.13 4.96 -33.35
C GLN A 458 -16.33 4.43 -31.91
N ARG A 459 -15.50 3.44 -31.52
CA ARG A 459 -15.48 2.84 -30.19
C ARG A 459 -14.19 3.15 -29.45
N ASN A 460 -14.28 3.08 -28.12
CA ASN A 460 -13.09 3.01 -27.28
C ASN A 460 -12.54 1.58 -27.19
N THR A 461 -11.24 1.46 -26.98
CA THR A 461 -10.55 0.21 -26.62
C THR A 461 -9.58 0.52 -25.50
N TYR A 462 -9.76 -0.10 -24.35
CA TYR A 462 -8.97 0.17 -23.15
C TYR A 462 -7.83 -0.84 -23.06
N VAL A 463 -6.61 -0.38 -22.80
CA VAL A 463 -5.43 -1.23 -22.63
C VAL A 463 -4.77 -0.92 -21.29
N LEU A 464 -4.38 -1.93 -20.52
CA LEU A 464 -3.61 -1.76 -19.29
C LEU A 464 -2.31 -2.59 -19.33
N ALA A 465 -1.18 -1.94 -19.09
CA ALA A 465 0.10 -2.62 -18.88
C ALA A 465 0.76 -2.22 -17.55
N ASN A 466 1.48 -3.15 -16.93
CA ASN A 466 2.23 -2.93 -15.69
C ASN A 466 3.74 -2.97 -15.96
N LEU A 467 4.44 -1.85 -15.82
CA LEU A 467 5.88 -1.71 -16.03
C LEU A 467 6.52 -1.17 -14.74
N PRO A 468 6.76 -2.03 -13.72
CA PRO A 468 7.42 -1.61 -12.48
C PRO A 468 8.91 -1.28 -12.70
N ASP A 469 9.53 -1.87 -13.72
CA ASP A 469 10.93 -1.69 -14.11
C ASP A 469 11.06 -1.71 -15.66
N ASP A 470 12.01 -2.46 -16.24
CA ASP A 470 12.37 -2.40 -17.66
C ASP A 470 11.56 -3.33 -18.59
N HIS A 471 10.47 -3.94 -18.10
CA HIS A 471 9.61 -4.84 -18.86
C HIS A 471 8.19 -4.89 -18.30
N VAL A 472 7.25 -5.47 -19.05
CA VAL A 472 5.89 -5.72 -18.56
C VAL A 472 5.87 -6.89 -17.58
N VAL A 473 5.22 -6.71 -16.43
CA VAL A 473 4.98 -7.73 -15.42
C VAL A 473 3.53 -8.20 -15.50
N GLY A 474 3.34 -9.46 -15.90
CA GLY A 474 2.03 -10.05 -16.11
C GLY A 474 1.55 -9.94 -17.56
N GLN A 475 0.24 -9.91 -17.76
CA GLN A 475 -0.39 -9.77 -19.06
C GLN A 475 -0.70 -8.30 -19.35
N VAL A 476 -0.54 -7.87 -20.61
CA VAL A 476 -1.18 -6.63 -21.08
C VAL A 476 -2.67 -6.92 -21.23
N LEU A 477 -3.49 -6.27 -20.41
CA LEU A 477 -4.94 -6.39 -20.53
C LEU A 477 -5.43 -5.51 -21.67
N VAL A 478 -6.41 -6.02 -22.39
CA VAL A 478 -7.15 -5.31 -23.43
C VAL A 478 -8.62 -5.57 -23.13
N SER A 479 -9.44 -4.52 -23.03
CA SER A 479 -10.90 -4.65 -22.90
C SER A 479 -11.41 -5.48 -24.07
N SER A 480 -11.92 -6.67 -23.79
CA SER A 480 -12.08 -7.72 -24.77
C SER A 480 -13.47 -7.65 -25.38
N GLN A 481 -13.51 -7.35 -26.69
CA GLN A 481 -13.92 -8.35 -27.67
C GLN A 481 -14.74 -9.54 -27.10
N TYR A 482 -16.03 -9.36 -26.80
CA TYR A 482 -17.05 -10.38 -27.01
C TYR A 482 -18.45 -9.79 -26.92
N THR A 483 -19.11 -9.74 -28.07
CA THR A 483 -20.57 -9.79 -28.14
C THR A 483 -20.99 -11.24 -27.89
N GLU A 484 -21.70 -11.51 -26.80
CA GLU A 484 -22.64 -12.64 -26.65
C GLU A 484 -23.98 -12.14 -26.10
#